data_AF-A0A1F8GH43-F1
#
_entry.id   AF-A0A1F8GH43-F1
#
_cell.length_a   1.000
_cell.length_b   1.000
_cell.length_c   1.000
_cell.angle_alpha   90.00
_cell.angle_beta   90.00
_cell.angle_gamma   90.00
#
_symmetry.space_group_name_H-M   'P 1'
#
loop_
_entity.id
_entity.type
_entity.pdbx_description
1 polymer ?
#
loop_
_entity_poly.entity_id
_entity_poly.type
_entity_poly.pdbx_seq_one_letter_code
_entity_poly.pdbx_strand_id
1 'polypeptide(L)'
;MTDRKHKLLILSVVLIMVIYFYLGQPKLADDGFHYEGFTESLARGVVDFKSFYGFQGLSIISVPIFWITGSNLAIVYTSMVLVLLSLPLVYLTARDIFNSNKAGVYGLIIFLLTPYPYTTLMRGFQEAALLFFILLIIYGSINKRSWTPLAWVFGGIVKPFALTLAPLFAREIWRKKTFIFLAVGLSIGFLYLATSYIQVGHPINNAAINSYQGPFDTGNPPPLVESFVISIKGPLRIAANLFLAYRKIMVSPFLIMVGLWMLWRDRTFKYREVFIYSIFLNFLLLSFMAFSFSKYLLPATTLISLAAIPFIMKHKWAMFVFLADSITVFLPIWNFFGNNYWSNVWIYMTPFYLGIAVFVYEQLFTKHNFNPNS
;
A
#
# COMPACT_ATOMS: atom_id res chain seq x y z
N MET A 1 20.18 18.43 -16.59
CA MET A 1 19.93 17.43 -17.64
C MET A 1 19.39 16.08 -17.12
N THR A 2 19.66 15.71 -15.85
CA THR A 2 19.22 14.45 -15.23
C THR A 2 17.71 14.34 -14.96
N ASP A 3 17.02 15.43 -14.60
CA ASP A 3 15.59 15.38 -14.21
C ASP A 3 14.64 15.00 -15.38
N ARG A 4 14.89 15.52 -16.59
CA ARG A 4 14.07 15.19 -17.79
C ARG A 4 14.11 13.70 -18.13
N LYS A 5 15.27 13.06 -17.99
CA LYS A 5 15.44 11.62 -18.28
C LYS A 5 14.65 10.75 -17.29
N HIS A 6 14.72 11.06 -16.00
CA HIS A 6 13.95 10.33 -14.98
C HIS A 6 12.44 10.51 -15.15
N LYS A 7 11.99 11.72 -15.53
CA LYS A 7 10.59 11.96 -15.89
C LYS A 7 10.12 11.08 -17.04
N LEU A 8 10.91 10.98 -18.12
CA LEU A 8 10.61 10.09 -19.25
C LEU A 8 10.60 8.61 -18.86
N LEU A 9 11.55 8.19 -18.01
CA LEU A 9 11.59 6.83 -17.46
C LEU A 9 10.30 6.50 -16.69
N ILE A 10 9.90 7.37 -15.77
CA ILE A 10 8.67 7.19 -14.96
C ILE A 10 7.44 7.16 -15.87
N LEU A 11 7.34 8.09 -16.83
CA LEU A 11 6.23 8.10 -17.79
C LEU A 11 6.17 6.80 -18.61
N SER A 12 7.32 6.29 -19.04
CA SER A 12 7.39 5.01 -19.78
C SER A 12 6.94 3.84 -18.90
N VAL A 13 7.36 3.82 -17.63
CA VAL A 13 6.94 2.80 -16.66
C VAL A 13 5.43 2.87 -16.41
N VAL A 14 4.88 4.07 -16.23
CA VAL A 14 3.43 4.28 -16.07
C VAL A 14 2.68 3.80 -17.31
N LEU A 15 3.15 4.13 -18.52
CA LEU A 15 2.51 3.70 -19.77
C LEU A 15 2.50 2.17 -19.92
N ILE A 16 3.61 1.50 -19.62
CA ILE A 16 3.68 0.03 -19.65
C ILE A 16 2.74 -0.58 -18.61
N MET A 17 2.65 0.01 -17.41
CA MET A 17 1.71 -0.44 -16.38
C MET A 17 0.24 -0.19 -16.76
N VAL A 18 -0.07 0.87 -17.52
CA VAL A 18 -1.40 1.07 -18.13
C VAL A 18 -1.72 -0.07 -19.09
N ILE A 19 -0.79 -0.41 -19.98
CA ILE A 19 -0.96 -1.54 -20.92
C ILE A 19 -1.12 -2.85 -20.14
N TYR A 20 -0.32 -3.08 -19.10
CA TYR A 20 -0.42 -4.25 -18.24
C TYR A 20 -1.81 -4.42 -17.60
N PHE A 21 -2.40 -3.33 -17.11
CA PHE A 21 -3.75 -3.35 -16.55
C PHE A 21 -4.82 -3.49 -17.62
N TYR A 22 -4.63 -2.88 -18.79
CA TYR A 22 -5.53 -3.05 -19.93
C TYR A 22 -5.58 -4.50 -20.44
N LEU A 23 -4.45 -5.21 -20.38
CA LEU A 23 -4.38 -6.64 -20.71
C LEU A 23 -4.93 -7.56 -19.60
N GLY A 24 -5.23 -7.01 -18.42
CA GLY A 24 -5.85 -7.74 -17.32
C GLY A 24 -7.37 -7.82 -17.49
N GLN A 25 -7.96 -8.91 -17.05
CA GLN A 25 -9.40 -9.15 -17.02
C GLN A 25 -9.90 -9.09 -15.57
N PRO A 26 -10.30 -7.90 -15.07
CA PRO A 26 -10.76 -7.77 -13.69
C PRO A 26 -12.06 -8.54 -13.45
N LYS A 27 -12.20 -9.10 -12.25
CA LYS A 27 -13.41 -9.80 -11.81
C LYS A 27 -13.57 -9.62 -10.30
N LEU A 28 -14.65 -8.94 -9.90
CA LEU A 28 -14.99 -8.75 -8.49
C LEU A 28 -15.12 -10.10 -7.78
N ALA A 29 -14.60 -10.15 -6.55
CA ALA A 29 -14.66 -11.32 -5.69
C ALA A 29 -14.66 -10.90 -4.22
N ASP A 30 -15.23 -11.74 -3.34
CA ASP A 30 -15.30 -11.56 -1.89
C ASP A 30 -15.74 -10.12 -1.51
N ASP A 31 -14.93 -9.41 -0.70
CA ASP A 31 -15.15 -8.05 -0.23
C ASP A 31 -15.34 -7.03 -1.38
N GLY A 32 -14.84 -7.33 -2.59
CA GLY A 32 -14.96 -6.44 -3.76
C GLY A 32 -16.40 -6.13 -4.15
N PHE A 33 -17.33 -7.08 -3.99
CA PHE A 33 -18.75 -6.85 -4.23
C PHE A 33 -19.36 -5.86 -3.23
N HIS A 34 -18.94 -5.93 -1.97
CA HIS A 34 -19.43 -4.99 -0.95
C HIS A 34 -18.91 -3.57 -1.17
N TYR A 35 -17.65 -3.43 -1.60
CA TYR A 35 -17.09 -2.12 -1.92
C TYR A 35 -17.75 -1.51 -3.15
N GLU A 36 -17.96 -2.29 -4.21
CA GLU A 36 -18.67 -1.81 -5.41
C GLU A 36 -20.12 -1.43 -5.07
N GLY A 37 -20.85 -2.30 -4.37
CA GLY A 37 -22.24 -2.04 -3.98
C GLY A 37 -22.41 -0.77 -3.13
N PHE A 38 -21.50 -0.51 -2.18
CA PHE A 38 -21.51 0.76 -1.44
C PHE A 38 -21.23 1.96 -2.35
N THR A 39 -20.31 1.81 -3.33
CA THR A 39 -20.01 2.86 -4.32
C THR A 39 -21.24 3.19 -5.14
N GLU A 40 -21.95 2.17 -5.66
CA GLU A 40 -23.17 2.35 -6.46
C GLU A 40 -24.28 3.02 -5.65
N SER A 41 -24.50 2.57 -4.41
CA SER A 41 -25.47 3.17 -3.50
C SER A 41 -25.16 4.64 -3.23
N LEU A 42 -23.90 4.94 -2.89
CA LEU A 42 -23.45 6.29 -2.59
C LEU A 42 -23.54 7.20 -3.82
N ALA A 43 -23.18 6.69 -5.00
CA ALA A 43 -23.30 7.41 -6.27
C ALA A 43 -24.75 7.79 -6.62
N ARG A 44 -25.74 7.06 -6.08
CA ARG A 44 -27.18 7.34 -6.21
C ARG A 44 -27.73 8.17 -5.04
N GLY A 45 -26.86 8.69 -4.16
CA GLY A 45 -27.23 9.56 -3.05
C GLY A 45 -27.60 8.83 -1.75
N VAL A 46 -27.34 7.53 -1.65
CA VAL A 46 -27.68 6.72 -0.47
C VAL A 46 -26.41 6.23 0.23
N VAL A 47 -26.20 6.70 1.46
CA VAL A 47 -25.16 6.19 2.35
C VAL A 47 -25.70 4.95 3.07
N ASP A 48 -25.30 3.74 2.65
CA ASP A 48 -25.84 2.48 3.18
C ASP A 48 -24.78 1.61 3.88
N PHE A 49 -24.40 1.99 5.10
CA PHE A 49 -23.50 1.19 5.94
C PHE A 49 -24.16 -0.08 6.48
N LYS A 50 -25.49 -0.16 6.46
CA LYS A 50 -26.22 -1.32 6.97
C LYS A 50 -26.08 -2.51 6.02
N SER A 51 -26.24 -2.29 4.72
CA SER A 51 -26.05 -3.35 3.71
C SER A 51 -24.57 -3.61 3.39
N PHE A 52 -23.71 -2.61 3.55
CA PHE A 52 -22.28 -2.72 3.23
C PHE A 52 -21.42 -2.31 4.44
N TYR A 53 -21.38 -3.19 5.43
CA TYR A 53 -20.62 -2.99 6.65
C TYR A 53 -19.10 -2.98 6.40
N GLY A 54 -18.38 -2.08 7.07
CA GLY A 54 -16.92 -2.04 7.07
C GLY A 54 -16.33 -0.68 6.69
N PHE A 55 -15.01 -0.64 6.55
CA PHE A 55 -14.29 0.53 6.07
C PHE A 55 -14.48 0.72 4.56
N GLN A 56 -15.11 1.82 4.16
CA GLN A 56 -15.60 2.09 2.81
C GLN A 56 -14.83 3.22 2.09
N GLY A 57 -13.64 3.60 2.59
CA GLY A 57 -12.91 4.74 2.02
C GLY A 57 -12.59 4.61 0.52
N LEU A 58 -12.25 3.41 0.03
CA LEU A 58 -12.06 3.20 -1.42
C LEU A 58 -13.37 3.40 -2.19
N SER A 59 -14.49 2.95 -1.63
CA SER A 59 -15.82 3.08 -2.22
C SER A 59 -16.20 4.54 -2.40
N ILE A 60 -15.94 5.38 -1.38
CA ILE A 60 -16.15 6.83 -1.45
C ILE A 60 -15.32 7.46 -2.58
N ILE A 61 -14.05 7.08 -2.71
CA ILE A 61 -13.15 7.63 -3.74
C ILE A 61 -13.53 7.13 -5.14
N SER A 62 -14.27 6.03 -5.25
CA SER A 62 -14.65 5.42 -6.53
C SER A 62 -15.93 6.02 -7.13
N VAL A 63 -16.69 6.79 -6.36
CA VAL A 63 -17.94 7.43 -6.82
C VAL A 63 -17.75 8.28 -8.09
N PRO A 64 -16.73 9.16 -8.20
CA PRO A 64 -16.51 9.93 -9.43
C PRO A 64 -16.25 9.04 -10.65
N ILE A 65 -15.54 7.92 -10.47
CA ILE A 65 -15.28 6.97 -11.56
C ILE A 65 -16.56 6.25 -11.97
N PHE A 66 -17.40 5.89 -10.99
CA PHE A 66 -18.72 5.34 -11.28
C PHE A 66 -19.59 6.33 -12.07
N TRP A 67 -19.65 7.61 -11.67
CA TRP A 67 -20.40 8.63 -12.41
C TRP A 67 -19.91 8.82 -13.85
N ILE A 68 -18.61 8.73 -14.10
CA ILE A 68 -18.03 8.91 -15.44
C ILE A 68 -18.24 7.67 -16.32
N THR A 69 -18.18 6.46 -15.75
CA THR A 69 -18.12 5.22 -16.52
C THR A 69 -19.41 4.41 -16.50
N GLY A 70 -20.26 4.56 -15.48
CA GLY A 70 -21.40 3.70 -15.20
C GLY A 70 -21.03 2.24 -14.95
N SER A 71 -19.74 1.93 -14.76
CA SER A 71 -19.25 0.56 -14.69
C SER A 71 -19.44 -0.05 -13.31
N ASN A 72 -19.86 -1.31 -13.26
CA ASN A 72 -19.87 -2.18 -12.08
C ASN A 72 -18.47 -2.68 -11.66
N LEU A 73 -17.43 -1.94 -12.04
CA LEU A 73 -16.02 -2.21 -11.76
C LEU A 73 -15.31 -0.92 -11.34
N ALA A 74 -16.05 0.09 -10.88
CA ALA A 74 -15.53 1.41 -10.57
C ALA A 74 -14.46 1.35 -9.46
N ILE A 75 -14.61 0.45 -8.48
CA ILE A 75 -13.60 0.17 -7.45
C ILE A 75 -12.28 -0.29 -8.08
N VAL A 76 -12.35 -1.17 -9.08
CA VAL A 76 -11.16 -1.73 -9.73
C VAL A 76 -10.45 -0.66 -10.54
N TYR A 77 -11.18 0.12 -11.35
CA TYR A 77 -10.61 1.21 -12.13
C TYR A 77 -10.01 2.30 -11.24
N THR A 78 -10.68 2.64 -10.14
CA THR A 78 -10.12 3.57 -9.14
C THR A 78 -8.82 3.02 -8.55
N SER A 79 -8.79 1.73 -8.23
CA SER A 79 -7.59 1.07 -7.71
C SER A 79 -6.43 1.04 -8.71
N MET A 80 -6.71 0.81 -10.00
CA MET A 80 -5.71 0.91 -11.08
C MET A 80 -5.12 2.33 -11.12
N VAL A 81 -5.97 3.36 -11.07
CA VAL A 81 -5.51 4.76 -11.04
C VAL A 81 -4.62 5.02 -9.82
N LEU A 82 -5.02 4.57 -8.63
CA LEU A 82 -4.22 4.76 -7.41
C LEU A 82 -2.86 4.03 -7.47
N VAL A 83 -2.78 2.84 -8.08
CA VAL A 83 -1.49 2.18 -8.33
C VAL A 83 -0.64 2.94 -9.33
N LEU A 84 -1.23 3.41 -10.43
CA LEU A 84 -0.50 4.20 -11.43
C LEU A 84 0.05 5.51 -10.84
N LEU A 85 -0.70 6.16 -9.94
CA LEU A 85 -0.24 7.34 -9.19
C LEU A 85 0.81 6.98 -8.13
N SER A 86 0.82 5.74 -7.64
CA SER A 86 1.83 5.28 -6.67
C SER A 86 3.23 5.13 -7.29
N LEU A 87 3.34 4.89 -8.60
CA LEU A 87 4.63 4.79 -9.31
C LEU A 87 5.48 6.07 -9.26
N PRO A 88 4.99 7.26 -9.66
CA PRO A 88 5.74 8.50 -9.46
C PRO A 88 5.90 8.83 -7.97
N LEU A 89 4.91 8.49 -7.14
CA LEU A 89 4.94 8.80 -5.70
C LEU A 89 6.05 8.04 -4.96
N VAL A 90 6.25 6.75 -5.24
CA VAL A 90 7.33 5.95 -4.63
C VAL A 90 8.71 6.43 -5.09
N TYR A 91 8.84 6.82 -6.36
CA TYR A 91 10.06 7.44 -6.88
C TYR A 91 10.38 8.73 -6.12
N LEU A 92 9.41 9.64 -6.00
CA LEU A 92 9.58 10.91 -5.30
C LEU A 92 9.89 10.69 -3.82
N THR A 93 9.19 9.77 -3.18
CA THR A 93 9.40 9.40 -1.78
C THR A 93 10.83 8.94 -1.54
N ALA A 94 11.30 7.93 -2.29
CA ALA A 94 12.66 7.41 -2.12
C ALA A 94 13.72 8.46 -2.49
N ARG A 95 13.49 9.25 -3.54
CA ARG A 95 14.37 10.36 -3.92
C ARG A 95 14.52 11.36 -2.79
N ASP A 96 13.43 11.78 -2.16
CA ASP A 96 13.42 12.83 -1.13
C ASP A 96 13.94 12.33 0.22
N ILE A 97 13.75 11.04 0.55
CA ILE A 97 14.35 10.43 1.75
C ILE A 97 15.87 10.50 1.69
N PHE A 98 16.46 10.16 0.53
CA PHE A 98 17.90 9.97 0.36
C PHE A 98 18.57 11.06 -0.48
N ASN A 99 17.83 12.12 -0.86
CA ASN A 99 18.26 13.19 -1.76
C ASN A 99 18.97 12.69 -3.03
N SER A 100 18.45 11.63 -3.65
CA SER A 100 19.12 10.95 -4.77
C SER A 100 18.13 10.44 -5.80
N ASN A 101 18.29 10.86 -7.06
CA ASN A 101 17.47 10.33 -8.17
C ASN A 101 17.62 8.81 -8.31
N LYS A 102 18.84 8.30 -8.08
CA LYS A 102 19.11 6.86 -8.06
C LYS A 102 18.31 6.15 -6.97
N ALA A 103 18.18 6.73 -5.78
CA ALA A 103 17.31 6.17 -4.74
C ALA A 103 15.84 6.13 -5.19
N GLY A 104 15.37 7.16 -5.89
CA GLY A 104 14.06 7.16 -6.54
C GLY A 104 13.86 5.99 -7.50
N VAL A 105 14.84 5.71 -8.37
CA VAL A 105 14.81 4.57 -9.30
C VAL A 105 14.73 3.24 -8.56
N TYR A 106 15.50 3.07 -7.47
CA TYR A 106 15.45 1.84 -6.67
C TYR A 106 14.12 1.69 -5.93
N GLY A 107 13.52 2.80 -5.45
CA GLY A 107 12.15 2.79 -4.92
C GLY A 107 11.11 2.35 -5.96
N LEU A 108 11.26 2.81 -7.21
CA LEU A 108 10.40 2.38 -8.32
C LEU A 108 10.56 0.88 -8.63
N ILE A 109 11.80 0.37 -8.66
CA ILE A 109 12.07 -1.07 -8.85
C ILE A 109 11.44 -1.90 -7.73
N ILE A 110 11.61 -1.50 -6.47
CA ILE A 110 11.01 -2.20 -5.32
C ILE A 110 9.48 -2.27 -5.45
N PHE A 111 8.86 -1.16 -5.83
CA PHE A 111 7.41 -1.11 -6.03
C PHE A 111 6.97 -2.07 -7.14
N LEU A 112 7.62 -2.01 -8.32
CA LEU A 112 7.35 -2.92 -9.44
C LEU A 112 7.48 -4.40 -9.06
N LEU A 113 8.38 -4.71 -8.13
CA LEU A 113 8.63 -6.06 -7.65
C LEU A 113 7.75 -6.48 -6.46
N THR A 114 6.68 -5.73 -6.20
CA THR A 114 5.65 -5.99 -5.17
C THR A 114 4.32 -6.31 -5.89
N PRO A 115 4.09 -7.56 -6.37
CA PRO A 115 2.98 -7.87 -7.26
C PRO A 115 1.62 -8.02 -6.58
N TYR A 116 1.60 -8.15 -5.25
CA TYR A 116 0.38 -8.43 -4.49
C TYR A 116 -0.72 -7.37 -4.72
N PRO A 117 -0.47 -6.05 -4.56
CA PRO A 117 -1.46 -5.01 -4.84
C PRO A 117 -1.98 -5.05 -6.28
N TYR A 118 -1.15 -5.42 -7.26
CA TYR A 118 -1.55 -5.48 -8.67
C TYR A 118 -2.56 -6.60 -8.92
N THR A 119 -2.44 -7.69 -8.18
CA THR A 119 -3.30 -8.86 -8.33
C THR A 119 -4.59 -8.69 -7.54
N THR A 120 -4.51 -8.17 -6.31
CA THR A 120 -5.72 -8.02 -5.48
C THR A 120 -6.62 -6.88 -5.93
N LEU A 121 -6.09 -5.84 -6.58
CA LEU A 121 -6.94 -4.80 -7.16
C LEU A 121 -7.88 -5.34 -8.24
N MET A 122 -7.49 -6.40 -8.97
CA MET A 122 -8.34 -7.03 -10.00
C MET A 122 -9.60 -7.68 -9.41
N ARG A 123 -9.61 -7.87 -8.08
CA ARG A 123 -10.72 -8.41 -7.28
C ARG A 123 -11.61 -7.34 -6.67
N GLY A 124 -11.21 -6.07 -6.80
CA GLY A 124 -11.83 -4.95 -6.09
C GLY A 124 -11.38 -4.81 -4.64
N PHE A 125 -10.24 -5.39 -4.24
CA PHE A 125 -9.75 -5.21 -2.87
C PHE A 125 -9.02 -3.88 -2.67
N GLN A 126 -8.93 -3.46 -1.41
CA GLN A 126 -8.44 -2.14 -1.03
C GLN A 126 -6.90 -1.99 -0.99
N GLU A 127 -6.09 -3.03 -1.28
CA GLU A 127 -4.63 -2.94 -1.08
C GLU A 127 -3.93 -1.93 -1.99
N ALA A 128 -4.45 -1.69 -3.19
CA ALA A 128 -4.00 -0.60 -4.03
C ALA A 128 -4.16 0.77 -3.36
N ALA A 129 -5.35 1.04 -2.80
CA ALA A 129 -5.65 2.28 -2.11
C ALA A 129 -4.85 2.41 -0.80
N LEU A 130 -4.75 1.33 -0.03
CA LEU A 130 -3.89 1.22 1.14
C LEU A 130 -2.46 1.66 0.81
N LEU A 131 -1.84 1.06 -0.20
CA LEU A 131 -0.46 1.36 -0.59
C LEU A 131 -0.29 2.82 -1.02
N PHE A 132 -1.24 3.33 -1.83
CA PHE A 132 -1.23 4.73 -2.25
C PHE A 132 -1.24 5.68 -1.04
N PHE A 133 -2.15 5.49 -0.09
CA PHE A 133 -2.22 6.34 1.10
C PHE A 133 -1.01 6.18 2.02
N ILE A 134 -0.47 4.96 2.17
CA ILE A 134 0.80 4.75 2.89
C ILE A 134 1.91 5.62 2.29
N LEU A 135 2.12 5.52 0.98
CA LEU A 135 3.13 6.30 0.27
C LEU A 135 2.85 7.80 0.34
N LEU A 136 1.59 8.22 0.23
CA LEU A 136 1.19 9.62 0.27
C LEU A 136 1.44 10.25 1.65
N ILE A 137 1.15 9.52 2.73
CA ILE A 137 1.44 9.92 4.10
C ILE A 137 2.95 10.03 4.30
N ILE A 138 3.72 9.01 3.89
CA ILE A 138 5.19 9.02 4.00
C ILE A 138 5.77 10.23 3.25
N TYR A 139 5.39 10.42 1.98
CA TYR A 139 5.82 11.54 1.15
C TYR A 139 5.48 12.89 1.77
N GLY A 140 4.23 13.05 2.25
CA GLY A 140 3.75 14.24 2.93
C GLY A 140 4.55 14.56 4.19
N SER A 141 4.84 13.55 5.01
CA SER A 141 5.66 13.64 6.22
C SER A 141 7.09 14.09 5.92
N ILE A 142 7.76 13.45 4.96
CA ILE A 142 9.15 13.78 4.56
C ILE A 142 9.26 15.25 4.10
N ASN A 143 8.28 15.68 3.32
CA ASN A 143 8.19 17.03 2.76
C ASN A 143 7.48 18.03 3.69
N LYS A 144 7.16 17.64 4.92
CA LYS A 144 6.49 18.47 5.95
C LYS A 144 5.24 19.17 5.44
N ARG A 145 4.45 18.48 4.60
CA ARG A 145 3.23 19.03 4.00
C ARG A 145 2.13 19.14 5.03
N SER A 146 1.48 20.30 5.10
CA SER A 146 0.40 20.55 6.07
C SER A 146 -0.84 19.67 5.84
N TRP A 147 -1.06 19.18 4.63
CA TRP A 147 -2.20 18.31 4.29
C TRP A 147 -2.00 16.85 4.72
N THR A 148 -0.81 16.46 5.20
CA THR A 148 -0.50 15.07 5.59
C THR A 148 -1.51 14.47 6.58
N PRO A 149 -1.97 15.19 7.63
CA PRO A 149 -2.98 14.65 8.54
C PRO A 149 -4.32 14.36 7.85
N LEU A 150 -4.70 15.13 6.83
CA LEU A 150 -5.93 14.87 6.07
C LEU A 150 -5.82 13.56 5.29
N ALA A 151 -4.68 13.34 4.60
CA ALA A 151 -4.39 12.07 3.94
C ALA A 151 -4.33 10.90 4.92
N TRP A 152 -3.82 11.14 6.14
CA TRP A 152 -3.79 10.15 7.22
C TRP A 152 -5.19 9.76 7.70
N VAL A 153 -6.10 10.73 7.93
CA VAL A 153 -7.47 10.41 8.33
C VAL A 153 -8.22 9.70 7.21
N PHE A 154 -8.14 10.19 5.97
CA PHE A 154 -8.77 9.51 4.83
C PHE A 154 -8.21 8.11 4.61
N GLY A 155 -6.90 7.91 4.75
CA GLY A 155 -6.28 6.58 4.77
C GLY A 155 -6.88 5.70 5.86
N GLY A 156 -7.14 6.25 7.04
CA GLY A 156 -7.84 5.59 8.15
C GLY A 156 -9.27 5.13 7.81
N ILE A 157 -9.99 5.92 6.99
CA ILE A 157 -11.33 5.58 6.48
C ILE A 157 -11.27 4.48 5.42
N VAL A 158 -10.20 4.43 4.61
CA VAL A 158 -9.94 3.27 3.73
C VAL A 158 -9.74 2.03 4.59
N LYS A 159 -8.84 2.10 5.57
CA LYS A 159 -8.61 1.07 6.60
C LYS A 159 -7.80 1.67 7.75
N PRO A 160 -7.91 1.13 8.98
CA PRO A 160 -7.23 1.65 10.16
C PRO A 160 -5.69 1.44 10.18
N PHE A 161 -5.06 1.04 9.07
CA PHE A 161 -3.59 0.93 8.96
C PHE A 161 -2.90 2.28 9.23
N ALA A 162 -3.55 3.38 8.84
CA ALA A 162 -2.95 4.71 8.85
C ALA A 162 -2.55 5.12 10.26
N LEU A 163 -3.29 4.67 11.29
CA LEU A 163 -2.97 4.92 12.70
C LEU A 163 -1.51 4.60 13.03
N THR A 164 -0.97 3.55 12.43
CA THR A 164 0.41 3.09 12.66
C THR A 164 1.47 4.01 12.05
N LEU A 165 1.09 4.92 11.16
CA LEU A 165 1.96 5.91 10.50
C LEU A 165 1.94 7.29 11.17
N ALA A 166 1.13 7.48 12.23
CA ALA A 166 1.07 8.76 12.96
C ALA A 166 2.45 9.27 13.44
N PRO A 167 3.40 8.41 13.89
CA PRO A 167 4.74 8.87 14.31
C PRO A 167 5.51 9.64 13.22
N LEU A 168 5.20 9.44 11.93
CA LEU A 168 5.90 10.09 10.82
C LEU A 168 5.69 11.60 10.75
N PHE A 169 4.57 12.13 11.25
CA PHE A 169 4.25 13.56 11.21
C PHE A 169 3.81 14.14 12.56
N ALA A 170 3.91 13.37 13.63
CA ALA A 170 3.46 13.77 14.97
C ALA A 170 4.13 15.06 15.46
N ARG A 171 5.41 15.27 15.12
CA ARG A 171 6.18 16.47 15.51
C ARG A 171 5.63 17.74 14.85
N GLU A 172 4.97 17.62 13.71
CA GLU A 172 4.48 18.73 12.89
C GLU A 172 3.01 19.08 13.18
N ILE A 173 2.28 18.28 13.97
CA ILE A 173 0.84 18.44 14.22
C ILE A 173 0.49 19.82 14.78
N TRP A 174 1.30 20.36 15.69
CA TRP A 174 1.04 21.62 16.38
C TRP A 174 1.21 22.88 15.52
N ARG A 175 1.67 22.75 14.27
CA ARG A 175 1.74 23.88 13.34
C ARG A 175 0.32 24.27 12.93
N LYS A 176 -0.03 25.56 13.01
CA LYS A 176 -1.38 26.09 12.73
C LYS A 176 -2.05 25.47 11.49
N LYS A 177 -1.39 25.48 10.33
CA LYS A 177 -1.95 24.91 9.08
C LYS A 177 -2.14 23.39 9.17
N THR A 178 -1.17 22.66 9.73
CA THR A 178 -1.24 21.20 9.91
C THR A 178 -2.37 20.82 10.87
N PHE A 179 -2.51 21.56 11.97
CA PHE A 179 -3.60 21.36 12.93
C PHE A 179 -4.97 21.58 12.31
N ILE A 180 -5.14 22.61 11.45
CA ILE A 180 -6.39 22.83 10.72
C ILE A 180 -6.73 21.61 9.84
N PHE A 181 -5.76 21.09 9.07
CA PHE A 181 -5.99 19.89 8.26
C PHE A 181 -6.29 18.64 9.12
N LEU A 182 -5.67 18.53 10.30
CA LEU A 182 -5.99 17.47 11.25
C LEU A 182 -7.42 17.61 11.77
N ALA A 183 -7.82 18.81 12.20
CA ALA A 183 -9.17 19.07 12.69
C ALA A 183 -10.23 18.80 11.62
N VAL A 184 -10.03 19.28 10.39
CA VAL A 184 -10.90 18.98 9.24
C VAL A 184 -10.96 17.48 8.98
N GLY A 185 -9.81 16.79 8.95
CA GLY A 185 -9.74 15.35 8.77
C GLY A 185 -10.52 14.61 9.85
N LEU A 186 -10.27 14.92 11.12
CA LEU A 186 -10.96 14.30 12.25
C LEU A 186 -12.46 14.56 12.23
N SER A 187 -12.93 15.75 11.81
CA SER A 187 -14.36 16.00 11.61
C SER A 187 -14.96 15.10 10.53
N ILE A 188 -14.27 14.89 9.41
CA ILE A 188 -14.71 13.96 8.35
C ILE A 188 -14.72 12.52 8.86
N GLY A 189 -13.65 12.09 9.53
CA GLY A 189 -13.56 10.75 10.11
C GLY A 189 -14.62 10.50 11.18
N PHE A 190 -14.89 11.48 12.03
CA PHE A 190 -15.95 11.42 13.03
C PHE A 190 -17.31 11.34 12.37
N LEU A 191 -17.60 12.17 11.36
CA LEU A 191 -18.86 12.11 10.63
C LEU A 191 -19.07 10.74 9.98
N TYR A 192 -18.02 10.17 9.38
CA TYR A 192 -18.04 8.82 8.81
C TYR A 192 -18.37 7.75 9.86
N LEU A 193 -17.65 7.74 10.98
CA LEU A 193 -17.85 6.76 12.05
C LEU A 193 -19.21 6.94 12.76
N ALA A 194 -19.64 8.17 13.00
CA ALA A 194 -20.93 8.48 13.60
C ALA A 194 -22.09 8.04 12.70
N THR A 195 -22.01 8.32 11.39
CA THR A 195 -23.03 7.89 10.43
C THR A 195 -23.11 6.36 10.37
N SER A 196 -21.97 5.67 10.35
CA SER A 196 -21.96 4.21 10.42
C SER A 196 -22.54 3.70 11.73
N TYR A 197 -22.19 4.29 12.87
CA TYR A 197 -22.72 3.89 14.18
C TYR A 197 -24.23 4.07 14.27
N ILE A 198 -24.77 5.18 13.76
CA ILE A 198 -26.23 5.45 13.76
C ILE A 198 -26.99 4.39 12.94
N GLN A 199 -26.43 3.95 11.80
CA GLN A 199 -27.08 2.97 10.93
C GLN A 199 -26.93 1.53 11.42
N VAL A 200 -25.77 1.18 11.99
CA VAL A 200 -25.40 -0.19 12.33
C VAL A 200 -25.60 -0.50 13.83
N GLY A 201 -25.60 0.51 14.69
CA GLY A 201 -25.83 0.38 16.14
C GLY A 201 -24.58 0.07 16.96
N HIS A 202 -23.40 -0.07 16.34
CA HIS A 202 -22.13 -0.29 17.04
C HIS A 202 -20.93 0.19 16.19
N PRO A 203 -19.70 0.26 16.76
CA PRO A 203 -18.53 0.69 16.01
C PRO A 203 -18.12 -0.32 14.93
N ILE A 204 -17.50 0.18 13.85
CA ILE A 204 -16.94 -0.67 12.79
C ILE A 204 -15.75 -1.48 13.35
N ASN A 205 -15.83 -2.81 13.28
CA ASN A 205 -14.72 -3.71 13.46
C ASN A 205 -14.31 -4.29 12.10
N ASN A 206 -13.03 -4.60 11.98
CA ASN A 206 -12.38 -4.82 10.70
C ASN A 206 -12.27 -6.30 10.32
N ALA A 207 -13.07 -7.15 10.97
CA ALA A 207 -13.18 -8.54 10.58
C ALA A 207 -13.81 -8.58 9.20
N ALA A 208 -13.21 -9.36 8.28
CA ALA A 208 -13.92 -9.65 7.04
C ALA A 208 -15.28 -10.23 7.42
N ILE A 209 -16.35 -9.81 6.75
CA ILE A 209 -17.69 -10.40 6.90
C ILE A 209 -17.59 -11.94 6.78
N ASN A 210 -16.63 -12.41 5.98
CA ASN A 210 -16.29 -13.83 5.75
C ASN A 210 -15.48 -14.52 6.87
N SER A 211 -15.04 -13.79 7.90
CA SER A 211 -14.33 -14.38 9.07
C SER A 211 -15.30 -15.04 10.05
N TYR A 212 -16.60 -14.75 9.90
CA TYR A 212 -17.66 -15.28 10.73
C TYR A 212 -18.26 -16.49 10.00
N GLN A 213 -17.85 -17.68 10.43
CA GLN A 213 -18.33 -18.94 9.88
C GLN A 213 -19.79 -19.17 10.30
N GLY A 214 -20.75 -18.66 9.51
CA GLY A 214 -22.18 -18.89 9.73
C GLY A 214 -23.08 -18.06 8.79
N PRO A 215 -24.38 -18.37 8.69
CA PRO A 215 -25.37 -17.51 8.03
C PRO A 215 -25.42 -16.19 8.81
N PHE A 216 -24.74 -15.18 8.26
CA PHE A 216 -24.53 -13.91 8.94
C PHE A 216 -25.77 -13.04 8.76
N ASP A 217 -26.41 -12.68 9.88
CA ASP A 217 -27.39 -11.61 9.88
C ASP A 217 -26.61 -10.28 9.80
N THR A 218 -26.68 -9.63 8.63
CA THR A 218 -25.99 -8.35 8.35
C THR A 218 -26.25 -7.25 9.39
N GLY A 219 -27.26 -7.43 10.26
CA GLY A 219 -27.57 -6.54 11.37
C GLY A 219 -26.83 -6.77 12.70
N ASN A 220 -25.97 -7.80 12.84
CA ASN A 220 -25.35 -8.10 14.14
C ASN A 220 -23.87 -8.60 14.10
N PRO A 221 -22.92 -7.76 13.64
CA PRO A 221 -21.49 -8.04 13.78
C PRO A 221 -21.06 -8.26 15.23
N PRO A 222 -20.16 -9.23 15.52
CA PRO A 222 -19.80 -9.52 16.90
C PRO A 222 -18.98 -8.39 17.53
N PRO A 223 -18.91 -8.35 18.87
CA PRO A 223 -18.28 -7.26 19.60
C PRO A 223 -16.80 -7.09 19.25
N LEU A 224 -16.30 -5.85 19.33
CA LEU A 224 -14.87 -5.49 19.24
C LEU A 224 -13.95 -6.34 20.13
N VAL A 225 -14.49 -6.86 21.24
CA VAL A 225 -13.77 -7.70 22.22
C VAL A 225 -13.25 -9.00 21.58
N GLU A 226 -13.97 -9.57 20.61
CA GLU A 226 -13.53 -10.79 19.92
C GLU A 226 -12.47 -10.52 18.84
N SER A 227 -12.35 -9.26 18.41
CA SER A 227 -11.36 -8.84 17.41
C SER A 227 -9.97 -8.60 17.99
N PHE A 228 -9.87 -8.35 19.30
CA PHE A 228 -8.61 -8.05 19.99
C PHE A 228 -8.37 -9.02 21.15
N VAL A 229 -7.51 -10.02 20.92
CA VAL A 229 -7.16 -11.03 21.92
C VAL A 229 -5.66 -11.05 22.08
N ILE A 230 -5.19 -10.82 23.32
CA ILE A 230 -3.77 -10.95 23.66
C ILE A 230 -3.38 -12.41 23.46
N SER A 231 -2.55 -12.70 22.46
CA SER A 231 -2.14 -14.07 22.14
C SER A 231 -0.73 -14.12 21.55
N ILE A 232 0.04 -15.13 21.95
CA ILE A 232 1.36 -15.45 21.37
C ILE A 232 1.25 -15.74 19.85
N LYS A 233 0.05 -16.16 19.38
CA LYS A 233 -0.20 -16.39 17.95
C LYS A 233 -0.04 -15.13 17.11
N GLY A 234 -0.29 -13.93 17.66
CA GLY A 234 -0.15 -12.65 16.94
C GLY A 234 1.26 -12.41 16.43
N PRO A 235 2.27 -12.28 17.31
CA PRO A 235 3.68 -12.15 16.92
C PRO A 235 4.19 -13.25 15.99
N LEU A 236 3.82 -14.51 16.24
CA LEU A 236 4.19 -15.64 15.37
C LEU A 236 3.62 -15.51 13.96
N ARG A 237 2.38 -15.04 13.83
CA ARG A 237 1.76 -14.77 12.53
C ARG A 237 2.43 -13.60 11.81
N ILE A 238 2.85 -12.56 12.53
CA ILE A 238 3.61 -11.45 11.93
C ILE A 238 4.90 -11.99 11.32
N ALA A 239 5.70 -12.72 12.10
CA ALA A 239 6.93 -13.33 11.61
C ALA A 239 6.67 -14.25 10.42
N ALA A 240 5.64 -15.10 10.49
CA ALA A 240 5.25 -15.98 9.39
C ALA A 240 4.89 -15.21 8.11
N ASN A 241 4.14 -14.10 8.20
CA ASN A 241 3.79 -13.27 7.04
C ASN A 241 4.96 -12.43 6.49
N LEU A 242 6.02 -12.22 7.28
CA LEU A 242 7.21 -11.48 6.84
C LEU A 242 8.27 -12.38 6.17
N PHE A 243 8.40 -13.63 6.62
CA PHE A 243 9.52 -14.49 6.23
C PHE A 243 9.13 -15.71 5.38
N LEU A 244 7.86 -16.13 5.35
CA LEU A 244 7.44 -17.32 4.59
C LEU A 244 6.86 -16.94 3.23
N ALA A 245 7.70 -17.01 2.18
CA ALA A 245 7.38 -16.99 0.72
C ALA A 245 5.89 -17.07 0.34
N TYR A 246 5.29 -18.20 0.74
CA TYR A 246 3.97 -18.66 0.36
C TYR A 246 2.80 -18.03 1.14
N ARG A 247 3.05 -17.35 2.27
CA ARG A 247 2.00 -16.73 3.10
C ARG A 247 1.71 -15.31 2.66
N LYS A 248 0.87 -15.14 1.61
CA LYS A 248 0.32 -13.84 1.15
C LYS A 248 1.33 -12.69 1.26
N ILE A 249 2.59 -12.99 0.89
CA ILE A 249 3.71 -12.09 1.07
C ILE A 249 3.59 -11.00 0.01
N MET A 250 3.68 -9.76 0.48
CA MET A 250 3.59 -8.59 -0.41
C MET A 250 4.97 -8.21 -0.95
N VAL A 251 6.04 -8.55 -0.22
CA VAL A 251 7.40 -8.06 -0.45
C VAL A 251 8.42 -9.16 -0.19
N SER A 252 9.47 -9.24 -1.00
CA SER A 252 10.64 -10.13 -0.84
C SER A 252 11.16 -10.22 0.62
N PRO A 253 11.30 -11.42 1.21
CA PRO A 253 11.94 -11.62 2.52
C PRO A 253 13.35 -11.01 2.61
N PHE A 254 14.13 -11.03 1.52
CA PHE A 254 15.42 -10.38 1.46
C PHE A 254 15.34 -8.88 1.74
N LEU A 255 14.36 -8.17 1.15
CA LEU A 255 14.13 -6.75 1.45
C LEU A 255 13.81 -6.52 2.93
N ILE A 256 13.02 -7.42 3.53
CA ILE A 256 12.65 -7.31 4.94
C ILE A 256 13.90 -7.40 5.83
N MET A 257 14.75 -8.42 5.60
CA MET A 257 15.98 -8.61 6.36
C MET A 257 16.95 -7.43 6.19
N VAL A 258 17.20 -7.00 4.96
CA VAL A 258 18.10 -5.88 4.67
C VAL A 258 17.57 -4.57 5.25
N GLY A 259 16.27 -4.30 5.11
CA GLY A 259 15.66 -3.08 5.63
C GLY A 259 15.71 -3.00 7.16
N LEU A 260 15.41 -4.10 7.85
CA LEU A 260 15.55 -4.18 9.30
C LEU A 260 17.00 -4.02 9.74
N TRP A 261 17.94 -4.64 9.03
CA TRP A 261 19.37 -4.48 9.29
C TRP A 261 19.84 -3.03 9.10
N MET A 262 19.36 -2.35 8.05
CA MET A 262 19.65 -0.93 7.83
C MET A 262 19.11 -0.06 8.95
N LEU A 263 17.86 -0.26 9.37
CA LEU A 263 17.27 0.46 10.51
C LEU A 263 18.02 0.17 11.82
N TRP A 264 18.57 -1.03 12.00
CA TRP A 264 19.36 -1.35 13.18
C TRP A 264 20.76 -0.71 13.14
N ARG A 265 21.46 -0.84 12.01
CA ARG A 265 22.88 -0.46 11.84
C ARG A 265 23.09 1.03 11.59
N ASP A 266 22.31 1.64 10.70
CA ASP A 266 22.54 3.02 10.26
C ASP A 266 21.89 4.02 11.21
N ARG A 267 22.62 4.38 12.26
CA ARG A 267 22.20 5.40 13.24
C ARG A 267 22.14 6.82 12.65
N THR A 268 22.73 7.05 11.47
CA THR A 268 22.75 8.37 10.81
C THR A 268 21.54 8.59 9.91
N PHE A 269 20.74 7.56 9.65
CA PHE A 269 19.53 7.68 8.86
C PHE A 269 18.51 8.62 9.52
N LYS A 270 18.31 9.79 8.91
CA LYS A 270 17.48 10.90 9.42
C LYS A 270 16.07 10.48 9.86
N TYR A 271 15.44 9.54 9.16
CA TYR A 271 14.06 9.11 9.42
C TYR A 271 13.98 7.81 10.24
N ARG A 272 15.11 7.31 10.76
CA ARG A 272 15.21 6.04 11.48
C ARG A 272 14.21 5.91 12.62
N GLU A 273 14.20 6.87 13.55
CA GLU A 273 13.35 6.79 14.75
C GLU A 273 11.86 6.71 14.40
N VAL A 274 11.41 7.59 13.51
CA VAL A 274 9.99 7.64 13.12
C VAL A 274 9.57 6.41 12.33
N PHE A 275 10.48 5.81 11.54
CA PHE A 275 10.25 4.52 10.88
C PHE A 275 10.14 3.40 11.92
N ILE A 276 11.09 3.31 12.86
CA ILE A 276 11.07 2.29 13.92
C ILE A 276 9.80 2.39 14.76
N TYR A 277 9.39 3.59 15.19
CA TYR A 277 8.17 3.76 15.97
C TYR A 277 6.91 3.36 15.19
N SER A 278 6.84 3.69 13.90
CA SER A 278 5.71 3.31 13.07
C SER A 278 5.63 1.79 12.84
N ILE A 279 6.78 1.15 12.60
CA ILE A 279 6.88 -0.31 12.45
C ILE A 279 6.52 -1.01 13.76
N PHE A 280 7.06 -0.54 14.89
CA PHE A 280 6.75 -1.10 16.21
C PHE A 280 5.26 -0.97 16.53
N LEU A 281 4.66 0.20 16.30
CA LEU A 281 3.23 0.42 16.50
C LEU A 281 2.38 -0.50 15.60
N ASN A 282 2.80 -0.72 14.36
CA ASN A 282 2.14 -1.66 13.45
C ASN A 282 2.22 -3.10 13.97
N PHE A 283 3.39 -3.57 14.40
CA PHE A 283 3.55 -4.91 14.95
C PHE A 283 2.80 -5.08 16.28
N LEU A 284 2.81 -4.07 17.13
CA LEU A 284 2.08 -4.06 18.39
C LEU A 284 0.57 -4.21 18.14
N LEU A 285 0.01 -3.36 17.28
CA LEU A 285 -1.41 -3.42 16.92
C LEU A 285 -1.79 -4.80 16.38
N LEU A 286 -1.00 -5.35 15.48
CA LEU A 286 -1.28 -6.66 14.86
C LEU A 286 -1.09 -7.84 15.80
N SER A 287 -0.22 -7.70 16.79
CA SER A 287 -0.02 -8.73 17.82
C SER A 287 -1.26 -8.89 18.69
N PHE A 288 -2.07 -7.83 18.83
CA PHE A 288 -3.33 -7.85 19.56
C PHE A 288 -4.53 -8.27 18.73
N MET A 289 -4.43 -8.39 17.40
CA MET A 289 -5.58 -8.78 16.58
C MET A 289 -5.80 -10.30 16.59
N ALA A 290 -7.02 -10.73 16.86
CA ALA A 290 -7.44 -12.14 16.82
C ALA A 290 -7.28 -12.78 15.43
N PHE A 291 -7.28 -11.96 14.38
CA PHE A 291 -7.04 -12.34 12.99
C PHE A 291 -5.88 -11.51 12.40
N SER A 292 -4.82 -12.16 11.95
CA SER A 292 -3.73 -11.45 11.26
C SER A 292 -3.96 -11.53 9.74
N PHE A 293 -4.49 -10.47 9.13
CA PHE A 293 -4.41 -10.37 7.68
C PHE A 293 -3.06 -9.74 7.29
N SER A 294 -2.35 -10.38 6.36
CA SER A 294 -1.06 -9.88 5.85
C SER A 294 -1.14 -8.44 5.34
N LYS A 295 -2.32 -8.00 4.85
CA LYS A 295 -2.57 -6.64 4.36
C LYS A 295 -2.34 -5.53 5.37
N TYR A 296 -2.44 -5.82 6.67
CA TYR A 296 -2.15 -4.80 7.68
C TYR A 296 -0.67 -4.62 7.97
N LEU A 297 0.20 -5.51 7.48
CA LEU A 297 1.66 -5.34 7.52
C LEU A 297 2.19 -4.42 6.41
N LEU A 298 1.33 -4.00 5.47
CA LEU A 298 1.72 -3.15 4.35
C LEU A 298 2.44 -1.85 4.78
N PRO A 299 2.03 -1.15 5.85
CA PRO A 299 2.76 0.04 6.34
C PRO A 299 4.18 -0.31 6.79
N ALA A 300 4.34 -1.33 7.63
CA ALA A 300 5.64 -1.75 8.13
C ALA A 300 6.56 -2.24 7.01
N THR A 301 6.06 -3.13 6.14
CA THR A 301 6.83 -3.66 5.01
C THR A 301 7.24 -2.56 4.02
N THR A 302 6.41 -1.54 3.80
CA THR A 302 6.77 -0.38 2.96
C THR A 302 7.91 0.43 3.56
N LEU A 303 7.84 0.75 4.86
CA LEU A 303 8.89 1.49 5.57
C LEU A 303 10.22 0.70 5.62
N ILE A 304 10.14 -0.61 5.88
CA ILE A 304 11.31 -1.51 5.87
C ILE A 304 11.93 -1.56 4.47
N SER A 305 11.12 -1.68 3.42
CA SER A 305 11.61 -1.72 2.03
C SER A 305 12.29 -0.41 1.62
N LEU A 306 11.73 0.74 2.01
CA LEU A 306 12.36 2.04 1.76
C LEU A 306 13.70 2.16 2.50
N ALA A 307 13.80 1.64 3.73
CA ALA A 307 15.05 1.64 4.49
C ALA A 307 16.13 0.73 3.89
N ALA A 308 15.76 -0.27 3.07
CA ALA A 308 16.70 -1.16 2.40
C ALA A 308 17.43 -0.49 1.21
N ILE A 309 16.88 0.59 0.65
CA ILE A 309 17.38 1.23 -0.58
C ILE A 309 18.89 1.55 -0.55
N PRO A 310 19.46 2.18 0.49
CA PRO A 310 20.88 2.51 0.51
C PRO A 310 21.78 1.29 0.43
N PHE A 311 21.39 0.17 1.03
CA PHE A 311 22.14 -1.07 0.97
C PHE A 311 22.18 -1.63 -0.45
N ILE A 312 21.02 -1.70 -1.11
CA ILE A 312 20.90 -2.23 -2.48
C ILE A 312 21.64 -1.33 -3.47
N MET A 313 21.57 0.00 -3.28
CA MET A 313 22.33 0.95 -4.09
C MET A 313 23.85 0.79 -3.94
N LYS A 314 24.32 0.50 -2.72
CA LYS A 314 25.75 0.32 -2.41
C LYS A 314 26.28 -1.04 -2.91
N HIS A 315 25.47 -2.09 -2.80
CA HIS A 315 25.89 -3.46 -3.06
C HIS A 315 25.16 -4.03 -4.28
N LYS A 316 25.82 -4.01 -5.46
CA LYS A 316 25.22 -4.50 -6.71
C LYS A 316 24.69 -5.94 -6.62
N TRP A 317 25.40 -6.82 -5.90
CA TRP A 317 24.97 -8.20 -5.68
C TRP A 317 23.62 -8.29 -4.96
N ALA A 318 23.30 -7.32 -4.08
CA ALA A 318 22.04 -7.31 -3.35
C ALA A 318 20.84 -7.09 -4.28
N MET A 319 21.00 -6.36 -5.38
CA MET A 319 19.94 -6.24 -6.38
C MET A 319 19.67 -7.57 -7.08
N PHE A 320 20.71 -8.35 -7.41
CA PHE A 320 20.52 -9.65 -8.04
C PHE A 320 19.84 -10.65 -7.09
N VAL A 321 20.23 -10.64 -5.81
CA VAL A 321 19.55 -11.45 -4.78
C VAL A 321 18.10 -11.02 -4.62
N PHE A 322 17.83 -9.71 -4.56
CA PHE A 322 16.47 -9.19 -4.50
C PHE A 322 15.62 -9.62 -5.71
N LEU A 323 16.15 -9.48 -6.94
CA LEU A 323 15.46 -9.94 -8.15
C LEU A 323 15.16 -11.44 -8.12
N ALA A 324 16.12 -12.26 -7.69
CA ALA A 324 15.91 -13.70 -7.55
C ALA A 324 14.84 -14.03 -6.50
N ASP A 325 14.90 -13.37 -5.33
CA ASP A 325 13.95 -13.57 -4.24
C ASP A 325 12.54 -13.09 -4.62
N SER A 326 12.40 -12.02 -5.42
CA SER A 326 11.12 -11.55 -5.93
C SER A 326 10.39 -12.59 -6.79
N ILE A 327 11.09 -13.49 -7.48
CA ILE A 327 10.45 -14.60 -8.22
C ILE A 327 9.64 -15.49 -7.26
N THR A 328 10.13 -15.68 -6.04
CA THR A 328 9.46 -16.47 -4.99
C THR A 328 8.19 -15.79 -4.46
N VAL A 329 7.98 -14.51 -4.78
CA VAL A 329 6.75 -13.76 -4.48
C VAL A 329 5.81 -13.77 -5.68
N PHE A 330 6.33 -13.53 -6.89
CA PHE A 330 5.51 -13.50 -8.11
C PHE A 330 4.87 -14.85 -8.42
N LEU A 331 5.64 -15.95 -8.41
CA LEU A 331 5.14 -17.26 -8.84
C LEU A 331 4.01 -17.81 -7.96
N PRO A 332 4.10 -17.76 -6.61
CA PRO A 332 2.96 -18.16 -5.79
C PRO A 332 1.73 -17.30 -6.05
N ILE A 333 1.86 -15.98 -6.19
CA ILE A 333 0.70 -15.09 -6.44
C ILE A 333 0.08 -15.38 -7.80
N TRP A 334 0.88 -15.69 -8.83
CA TRP A 334 0.37 -16.18 -10.11
C TRP A 334 -0.48 -17.44 -9.93
N ASN A 335 0.07 -18.45 -9.26
CA ASN A 335 -0.58 -19.75 -9.08
C ASN A 335 -1.87 -19.66 -8.25
N PHE A 336 -1.92 -18.77 -7.24
CA PHE A 336 -3.09 -18.62 -6.37
C PHE A 336 -4.15 -17.65 -6.92
N PHE A 337 -3.74 -16.60 -7.63
CA PHE A 337 -4.64 -15.50 -8.00
C PHE A 337 -4.43 -15.01 -9.44
N GLY A 338 -3.17 -14.77 -9.84
CA GLY A 338 -2.86 -14.06 -11.09
C GLY A 338 -3.38 -14.76 -12.36
N ASN A 339 -3.39 -16.09 -12.38
CA ASN A 339 -3.90 -16.88 -13.50
C ASN A 339 -5.38 -16.66 -13.83
N ASN A 340 -6.15 -16.03 -12.93
CA ASN A 340 -7.55 -15.68 -13.17
C ASN A 340 -7.72 -14.36 -13.94
N TYR A 341 -6.69 -13.51 -13.96
CA TYR A 341 -6.81 -12.13 -14.47
C TYR A 341 -5.92 -11.86 -15.68
N TRP A 342 -4.83 -12.61 -15.88
CA TRP A 342 -4.01 -12.49 -17.09
C TRP A 342 -3.97 -13.82 -17.84
N SER A 343 -3.96 -13.76 -19.16
CA SER A 343 -4.06 -14.94 -20.03
C SER A 343 -2.85 -15.86 -19.98
N ASN A 344 -1.68 -15.37 -19.55
CA ASN A 344 -0.48 -16.17 -19.33
C ASN A 344 0.48 -15.52 -18.33
N VAL A 345 1.41 -16.33 -17.82
CA VAL A 345 2.39 -15.91 -16.80
C VAL A 345 3.34 -14.82 -17.29
N TRP A 346 3.63 -14.77 -18.60
CA TRP A 346 4.57 -13.79 -19.16
C TRP A 346 4.01 -12.38 -19.10
N ILE A 347 2.71 -12.21 -19.39
CA ILE A 347 2.03 -10.92 -19.22
C ILE A 347 2.00 -10.53 -17.74
N TYR A 348 1.65 -11.47 -16.86
CA TYR A 348 1.65 -11.24 -15.42
C TYR A 348 3.03 -10.79 -14.88
N MET A 349 4.12 -11.34 -15.42
CA MET A 349 5.50 -11.00 -15.06
C MET A 349 5.98 -9.65 -15.63
N THR A 350 5.14 -8.89 -16.36
CA THR A 350 5.52 -7.58 -16.92
C THR A 350 6.13 -6.62 -15.89
N PRO A 351 5.58 -6.43 -14.68
CA PRO A 351 6.19 -5.56 -13.68
C PRO A 351 7.60 -6.03 -13.26
N PHE A 352 7.83 -7.35 -13.23
CA PHE A 352 9.14 -7.93 -12.94
C PHE A 352 10.16 -7.62 -14.05
N TYR A 353 9.79 -7.85 -15.32
CA TYR A 353 10.64 -7.51 -16.47
C TYR A 353 10.92 -6.01 -16.55
N LEU A 354 9.93 -5.19 -16.21
CA LEU A 354 10.08 -3.75 -16.15
C LEU A 354 11.06 -3.33 -15.06
N GLY A 355 11.02 -3.97 -13.88
CA GLY A 355 12.01 -3.77 -12.81
C GLY A 355 13.43 -4.08 -13.27
N ILE A 356 13.63 -5.18 -14.02
CA ILE A 356 14.93 -5.53 -14.62
C ILE A 356 15.37 -4.46 -15.63
N ALA A 357 14.48 -4.08 -16.55
CA ALA A 357 14.78 -3.09 -17.59
C ALA A 357 15.19 -1.74 -16.98
N VAL A 358 14.46 -1.29 -15.96
CA VAL A 358 14.76 -0.06 -15.20
C VAL A 358 16.12 -0.17 -14.49
N PHE A 359 16.44 -1.33 -13.89
CA PHE A 359 17.75 -1.54 -13.27
C PHE A 359 18.90 -1.50 -14.30
N VAL A 360 18.74 -2.20 -15.43
CA VAL A 360 19.75 -2.23 -16.51
C VAL A 360 19.96 -0.82 -17.09
N TYR A 361 18.87 -0.11 -17.37
CA TYR A 361 18.90 1.29 -17.80
C TYR A 361 19.75 2.13 -16.83
N GLU A 362 19.45 2.08 -15.53
CA GLU A 362 20.20 2.85 -14.53
C GLU A 362 21.70 2.50 -14.50
N GLN A 363 22.08 1.23 -14.66
CA GLN A 363 23.49 0.82 -14.68
C GLN A 363 24.23 1.32 -15.93
N LEU A 364 23.61 1.25 -17.10
CA LEU A 364 24.22 1.71 -18.36
C LEU A 364 24.44 3.23 -18.33
N PHE A 365 23.47 4.00 -17.84
CA PHE A 365 23.58 5.45 -17.76
C PHE A 365 24.52 5.94 -16.64
N THR A 366 24.63 5.21 -15.53
CA THR A 366 25.63 5.54 -14.50
C THR A 366 27.06 5.37 -15.04
N LYS A 367 27.30 4.40 -15.93
CA LYS A 367 28.62 4.16 -16.56
C LYS A 367 29.01 5.24 -17.57
N HIS A 368 28.06 5.84 -18.29
CA HIS A 368 28.36 6.86 -19.32
C HIS A 368 28.49 8.30 -18.80
N ASN A 369 28.18 8.55 -17.52
CA ASN A 369 28.41 9.85 -16.89
C ASN A 369 29.73 9.92 -16.08
N PHE A 370 30.56 8.87 -16.09
CA PHE A 370 31.94 8.96 -15.62
C PHE A 370 32.78 9.62 -16.71
N ASN A 371 32.82 10.96 -16.71
CA ASN A 371 33.91 11.70 -17.31
C ASN A 371 35.02 11.77 -16.25
N PRO A 372 36.19 11.13 -16.42
CA PRO A 372 37.27 11.20 -15.43
C PRO A 372 37.91 12.59 -15.33
N ASN A 373 37.53 13.52 -16.22
CA ASN A 373 38.17 14.81 -16.41
C ASN A 373 37.25 16.03 -16.16
N SER A 374 36.26 15.92 -15.25
CA SER A 374 35.44 17.08 -14.82
C SER A 374 35.50 17.30 -13.32
#